data_AF-A0A8T2HU03-F1
#
_entry.id   AF-A0A8T2HU03-F1
#
_cell.length_a   1.000
_cell.length_b   1.000
_cell.length_c   1.000
_cell.angle_alpha   90.00
_cell.angle_beta   90.00
_cell.angle_gamma   90.00
#
_symmetry.space_group_name_H-M   'P 1'
#
loop_
_entity.id
_entity.type
_entity.pdbx_description
1 polymer ?
#
loop_
_entity_poly.entity_id
_entity_poly.type
_entity_poly.pdbx_seq_one_letter_code
_entity_poly.pdbx_strand_id
1 'polypeptide(L)'
;MALSKYQTVYLLDYAGPPGFAIKLAERVAKCIILDHHKTAAEHLTGPATASLPSNLHVVFDMNRSGAMLALDYFKPEGLSPENIDFFKHIEDGDLWSWKIPGSKEFYSGLTTAGLNFDARSNPQIFDQLLAINPSKLIEIGIAELERQNTLIASAMERAHVVNLGGKKGEAAGWGRALALFVEGELVQIRSQLGNALAAESSTRGLRPMAAVVYKEPGIDAEKSILKVSLRSIGEKEDTTLISQFYGGGGHCNASAFLLEETEFESWKTT
;
A
#
# COMPACT_ATOMS: atom_id res chain seq x y z
N MET A 1 -14.10 -25.18 7.04
CA MET A 1 -12.95 -26.07 7.32
C MET A 1 -12.39 -25.69 8.69
N ALA A 2 -12.12 -26.63 9.61
CA ALA A 2 -11.54 -26.28 10.91
C ALA A 2 -10.09 -25.79 10.74
N LEU A 3 -9.73 -24.67 11.40
CA LEU A 3 -8.37 -24.12 11.37
C LEU A 3 -7.38 -24.93 12.22
N SER A 4 -7.89 -25.68 13.20
CA SER A 4 -7.11 -26.52 14.11
C SER A 4 -6.28 -27.62 13.43
N LYS A 5 -6.56 -27.93 12.16
CA LYS A 5 -5.74 -28.89 11.40
C LYS A 5 -4.40 -28.32 10.91
N TYR A 6 -4.24 -27.00 10.90
CA TYR A 6 -3.00 -26.35 10.49
C TYR A 6 -2.09 -26.16 11.69
N GLN A 7 -0.85 -26.64 11.58
CA GLN A 7 0.14 -26.49 12.66
C GLN A 7 0.62 -25.04 12.77
N THR A 8 0.87 -24.38 11.64
CA THR A 8 1.39 -23.02 11.60
C THR A 8 0.63 -22.21 10.57
N VAL A 9 0.26 -20.98 10.93
CA VAL A 9 -0.29 -19.98 10.02
C VAL A 9 0.67 -18.80 9.94
N TYR A 10 1.03 -18.43 8.71
CA TYR A 10 1.83 -17.26 8.41
C TYR A 10 0.93 -16.15 7.89
N LEU A 11 1.11 -14.94 8.43
CA LEU A 11 0.58 -13.72 7.86
C LEU A 11 1.79 -12.91 7.37
N LEU A 12 1.89 -12.74 6.05
CA LEU A 12 3.00 -12.09 5.38
C LEU A 12 2.50 -10.78 4.79
N ASP A 13 3.17 -9.69 5.11
CA ASP A 13 2.78 -8.32 4.71
C ASP A 13 1.33 -7.94 5.12
N TYR A 14 0.87 -8.54 6.22
CA TYR A 14 -0.49 -8.40 6.72
C TYR A 14 -0.58 -8.83 8.18
N ALA A 15 -1.29 -8.04 9.00
CA ALA A 15 -1.61 -8.38 10.39
C ALA A 15 -3.12 -8.48 10.67
N GLY A 16 -3.96 -8.07 9.71
CA GLY A 16 -5.40 -7.92 9.88
C GLY A 16 -5.82 -6.77 10.81
N PRO A 17 -7.14 -6.61 11.02
CA PRO A 17 -7.65 -5.57 11.89
C PRO A 17 -7.30 -5.84 13.36
N PRO A 18 -7.43 -4.83 14.26
CA PRO A 18 -7.14 -5.00 15.68
C PRO A 18 -7.83 -6.23 16.29
N GLY A 19 -7.04 -7.06 16.99
CA GLY A 19 -7.49 -8.29 17.63
C GLY A 19 -7.65 -9.50 16.69
N PHE A 20 -7.52 -9.35 15.37
CA PHE A 20 -7.59 -10.47 14.42
C PHE A 20 -6.52 -11.53 14.71
N ALA A 21 -5.25 -11.12 14.79
CA ALA A 21 -4.12 -12.01 15.02
C ALA A 21 -4.25 -12.80 16.33
N ILE A 22 -4.75 -12.15 17.39
CA ILE A 22 -4.96 -12.76 18.70
C ILE A 22 -6.03 -13.86 18.59
N LYS A 23 -7.20 -13.55 18.00
CA LYS A 23 -8.28 -14.52 17.77
C LYS A 23 -7.87 -15.66 16.84
N LEU A 24 -6.97 -15.38 15.88
CA LEU A 24 -6.42 -16.42 15.01
C LEU A 24 -5.51 -17.35 15.81
N ALA A 25 -4.63 -16.81 16.66
CA ALA A 25 -3.75 -17.58 17.53
C ALA A 25 -4.51 -18.50 18.50
N GLU A 26 -5.71 -18.14 18.94
CA GLU A 26 -6.58 -19.02 19.75
C GLU A 26 -7.04 -20.29 19.00
N ARG A 27 -6.94 -20.31 17.66
CA ARG A 27 -7.49 -21.37 16.79
C ARG A 27 -6.42 -22.21 16.09
N VAL A 28 -5.16 -21.87 16.25
CA VAL A 28 -4.02 -22.50 15.55
C VAL A 28 -2.91 -22.80 16.53
N ALA A 29 -2.10 -23.82 16.26
CA ALA A 29 -1.01 -24.16 17.18
C ALA A 29 0.11 -23.10 17.18
N LYS A 30 0.36 -22.44 16.04
CA LYS A 30 1.35 -21.36 15.90
C LYS A 30 0.90 -20.33 14.87
N CYS A 31 1.07 -19.05 15.18
CA CYS A 31 0.85 -17.94 14.27
C CYS A 31 2.12 -17.08 14.18
N ILE A 32 2.51 -16.70 12.96
CA ILE A 32 3.70 -15.88 12.69
C ILE A 32 3.29 -14.72 11.80
N ILE A 33 3.62 -13.49 12.21
CA ILE A 33 3.42 -12.27 11.43
C ILE A 33 4.78 -11.74 11.01
N LEU A 34 4.97 -11.53 9.71
CA LEU A 34 6.09 -10.80 9.12
C LEU A 34 5.49 -9.59 8.38
N ASP A 35 5.65 -8.39 8.91
CA ASP A 35 4.94 -7.21 8.41
C ASP A 35 5.79 -5.94 8.62
N HIS A 36 5.43 -4.86 7.95
CA HIS A 36 6.11 -3.57 7.96
C HIS A 36 5.13 -2.38 7.96
N HIS A 37 3.83 -2.63 8.11
CA HIS A 37 2.83 -1.56 8.16
C HIS A 37 2.82 -0.87 9.53
N LYS A 38 2.97 0.47 9.53
CA LYS A 38 3.00 1.29 10.77
C LYS A 38 1.78 1.04 11.66
N THR A 39 0.59 1.10 11.07
CA THR A 39 -0.66 0.91 11.80
C THR A 39 -0.81 -0.49 12.39
N ALA A 40 -0.23 -1.52 11.77
CA ALA A 40 -0.21 -2.88 12.34
C ALA A 40 0.76 -2.97 13.52
N ALA A 41 1.94 -2.35 13.40
CA ALA A 41 2.94 -2.30 14.46
C ALA A 41 2.40 -1.61 15.73
N GLU A 42 1.66 -0.50 15.60
CA GLU A 42 1.04 0.20 16.74
C GLU A 42 0.07 -0.71 17.53
N HIS A 43 -0.71 -1.53 16.84
CA HIS A 43 -1.68 -2.44 17.46
C HIS A 43 -1.07 -3.71 18.06
N LEU A 44 0.12 -4.12 17.62
CA LEU A 44 0.73 -5.40 17.99
C LEU A 44 2.00 -5.25 18.85
N THR A 45 2.60 -4.07 18.89
CA THR A 45 3.82 -3.79 19.68
C THR A 45 3.64 -2.67 20.73
N GLY A 46 2.45 -2.07 20.82
CA GLY A 46 2.14 -1.00 21.78
C GLY A 46 1.96 -1.47 23.24
N PRO A 47 1.85 -0.56 24.22
CA PRO A 47 1.70 -0.90 25.65
C PRO A 47 0.49 -1.79 25.98
N ALA A 48 -0.55 -1.75 25.14
CA ALA A 48 -1.74 -2.60 25.25
C ALA A 48 -1.49 -4.07 24.87
N THR A 49 -0.30 -4.41 24.34
CA THR A 49 0.06 -5.75 23.84
C THR A 49 0.92 -6.55 24.79
N ALA A 50 1.01 -6.13 26.06
CA ALA A 50 1.72 -6.81 27.16
C ALA A 50 1.25 -8.25 27.45
N SER A 51 0.35 -8.82 26.64
CA SER A 51 -0.16 -10.19 26.77
C SER A 51 -0.50 -10.80 25.42
N LEU A 52 0.36 -10.65 24.40
CA LEU A 52 0.20 -11.46 23.20
C LEU A 52 0.24 -12.96 23.57
N PRO A 53 -0.60 -13.80 22.96
CA PRO A 53 -0.54 -15.25 23.14
C PRO A 53 0.88 -15.78 22.86
N SER A 54 1.36 -16.73 23.66
CA SER A 54 2.72 -17.27 23.53
C SER A 54 2.99 -17.97 22.19
N ASN A 55 1.93 -18.36 21.47
CA ASN A 55 1.98 -18.97 20.15
C ASN A 55 1.83 -17.96 19.00
N LEU A 56 1.73 -16.66 19.29
CA LEU A 56 1.74 -15.58 18.32
C LEU A 56 3.12 -14.91 18.28
N HIS A 57 3.85 -15.15 17.21
CA HIS A 57 5.16 -14.53 16.96
C HIS A 57 5.02 -13.38 15.98
N VAL A 58 5.60 -12.24 16.31
CA VAL A 58 5.45 -11.02 15.53
C VAL A 58 6.83 -10.46 15.22
N VAL A 59 7.10 -10.22 13.95
CA VAL A 59 8.32 -9.58 13.45
C VAL A 59 7.92 -8.37 12.63
N PHE A 60 8.32 -7.20 13.10
CA PHE A 60 8.14 -5.93 12.38
C PHE A 60 9.49 -5.32 12.03
N ASP A 61 9.63 -4.85 10.79
CA ASP A 61 10.73 -4.00 10.38
C ASP A 61 10.25 -2.95 9.38
N MET A 62 10.21 -1.69 9.80
CA MET A 62 9.77 -0.58 8.98
C MET A 62 10.74 -0.23 7.84
N ASN A 63 11.96 -0.79 7.84
CA ASN A 63 12.99 -0.50 6.85
C ASN A 63 13.12 -1.60 5.79
N ARG A 64 12.23 -2.59 5.80
CA ARG A 64 12.27 -3.74 4.89
C ARG A 64 10.88 -4.03 4.37
N SER A 65 10.79 -4.60 3.17
CA SER A 65 9.52 -5.05 2.62
C SER A 65 9.06 -6.35 3.26
N GLY A 66 7.75 -6.63 3.24
CA GLY A 66 7.22 -7.93 3.67
C GLY A 66 7.84 -9.10 2.90
N ALA A 67 8.15 -8.91 1.61
CA ALA A 67 8.83 -9.91 0.78
C ALA A 67 10.26 -10.19 1.28
N MET A 68 11.00 -9.15 1.65
CA MET A 68 12.37 -9.29 2.14
C MET A 68 12.42 -9.89 3.56
N LEU A 69 11.45 -9.54 4.42
CA LEU A 69 11.26 -10.19 5.71
C LEU A 69 10.96 -11.69 5.58
N ALA A 70 10.11 -12.06 4.61
CA ALA A 70 9.84 -13.47 4.32
C ALA A 70 11.09 -14.20 3.82
N LEU A 71 11.86 -13.60 2.92
CA LEU A 71 13.11 -14.18 2.42
C LEU A 71 14.09 -14.51 3.57
N ASP A 72 14.30 -13.56 4.48
CA ASP A 72 15.19 -13.73 5.63
C ASP A 72 14.67 -14.74 6.66
N TYR A 73 13.35 -14.81 6.84
CA TYR A 73 12.74 -15.73 7.77
C TYR A 73 12.86 -17.18 7.29
N PHE A 74 12.51 -17.43 6.03
CA PHE A 74 12.46 -18.78 5.47
C PHE A 74 13.83 -19.29 5.01
N LYS A 75 14.76 -18.38 4.66
CA LYS A 75 16.12 -18.71 4.21
C LYS A 75 16.14 -19.83 3.16
N PRO A 76 15.39 -19.69 2.05
CA PRO A 76 15.34 -20.71 1.02
C PRO A 76 16.74 -20.94 0.42
N GLU A 77 17.05 -22.20 0.16
CA GLU A 77 18.26 -22.58 -0.56
C GLU A 77 18.02 -22.54 -2.08
N GLY A 78 19.09 -22.39 -2.86
CA GLY A 78 19.04 -22.56 -4.32
C GLY A 78 18.48 -21.37 -5.10
N LEU A 79 18.32 -20.19 -4.50
CA LEU A 79 17.94 -18.99 -5.24
C LEU A 79 19.04 -18.55 -6.21
N SER A 80 18.65 -18.23 -7.45
CA SER A 80 19.57 -17.65 -8.43
C SER A 80 19.87 -16.18 -8.11
N PRO A 81 20.95 -15.61 -8.68
CA PRO A 81 21.20 -14.16 -8.59
C PRO A 81 20.00 -13.30 -9.03
N GLU A 82 19.29 -13.73 -10.07
CA GLU A 82 18.09 -13.05 -10.57
C GLU A 82 16.93 -13.09 -9.57
N ASN A 83 16.77 -14.20 -8.83
CA ASN A 83 15.76 -14.25 -7.76
C ASN A 83 16.10 -13.26 -6.65
N ILE A 84 17.37 -13.18 -6.23
CA ILE A 84 17.81 -12.21 -5.23
C ILE A 84 17.61 -10.77 -5.74
N ASP A 85 17.90 -10.53 -7.00
CA ASP A 85 17.69 -9.22 -7.63
C ASP A 85 16.21 -8.84 -7.71
N PHE A 86 15.33 -9.80 -8.03
CA PHE A 86 13.89 -9.63 -7.97
C PHE A 86 13.42 -9.14 -6.59
N PHE A 87 13.84 -9.81 -5.50
CA PHE A 87 13.48 -9.41 -4.14
C PHE A 87 13.97 -7.99 -3.78
N LYS A 88 15.17 -7.61 -4.23
CA LYS A 88 15.70 -6.26 -4.02
C LYS A 88 14.88 -5.19 -4.75
N HIS A 89 14.50 -5.45 -5.99
CA HIS A 89 13.65 -4.52 -6.74
C HIS A 89 12.25 -4.41 -6.13
N ILE A 90 11.68 -5.51 -5.62
CA ILE A 90 10.43 -5.48 -4.83
C ILE A 90 10.59 -4.61 -3.59
N GLU A 91 11.66 -4.79 -2.80
CA GLU A 91 11.91 -3.98 -1.62
C GLU A 91 12.07 -2.49 -1.93
N ASP A 92 12.84 -2.14 -2.97
CA ASP A 92 13.09 -0.75 -3.35
C ASP A 92 11.82 -0.03 -3.84
N GLY A 93 10.90 -0.75 -4.49
CA GLY A 93 9.61 -0.21 -4.90
C GLY A 93 8.58 -0.13 -3.77
N ASP A 94 8.53 -1.15 -2.92
CA ASP A 94 7.62 -1.24 -1.77
C ASP A 94 7.93 -0.15 -0.71
N LEU A 95 9.22 0.09 -0.44
CA LEU A 95 9.68 1.20 0.41
C LEU A 95 9.67 2.55 -0.31
N TRP A 96 9.34 2.57 -1.61
CA TRP A 96 9.33 3.77 -2.45
C TRP A 96 10.68 4.51 -2.49
N SER A 97 11.81 3.81 -2.32
CA SER A 97 13.13 4.41 -2.21
C SER A 97 13.80 4.69 -3.56
N TRP A 98 13.51 3.85 -4.56
CA TRP A 98 14.02 4.01 -5.93
C TRP A 98 15.54 4.20 -6.04
N LYS A 99 16.31 3.55 -5.16
CA LYS A 99 17.78 3.63 -5.09
C LYS A 99 18.46 2.66 -6.05
N ILE A 100 17.76 1.60 -6.45
CA ILE A 100 18.29 0.59 -7.37
C ILE A 100 18.02 1.05 -8.81
N PRO A 101 19.05 1.13 -9.68
CA PRO A 101 18.85 1.46 -11.09
C PRO A 101 17.86 0.50 -11.75
N GLY A 102 16.83 1.03 -12.41
CA GLY A 102 15.81 0.22 -13.08
C GLY A 102 14.65 -0.23 -12.19
N SER A 103 14.62 0.09 -10.89
CA SER A 103 13.55 -0.41 -10.00
C SER A 103 12.17 0.15 -10.29
N LYS A 104 12.06 1.40 -10.75
CA LYS A 104 10.79 1.98 -11.21
C LYS A 104 10.25 1.25 -12.43
N GLU A 105 11.13 1.03 -13.40
CA GLU A 105 10.84 0.30 -14.64
C GLU A 105 10.47 -1.14 -14.31
N PHE A 106 11.25 -1.84 -13.49
CA PHE A 106 10.94 -3.19 -13.03
C PHE A 106 9.53 -3.27 -12.41
N TYR A 107 9.19 -2.37 -11.49
CA TYR A 107 7.90 -2.40 -10.80
C TYR A 107 6.74 -2.12 -11.77
N SER A 108 6.95 -1.17 -12.70
CA SER A 108 6.02 -0.88 -13.79
C SER A 108 5.82 -2.11 -14.70
N GLY A 109 6.91 -2.79 -15.07
CA GLY A 109 6.90 -4.01 -15.88
C GLY A 109 6.23 -5.19 -15.17
N LEU A 110 6.48 -5.37 -13.87
CA LEU A 110 5.84 -6.40 -13.05
C LEU A 110 4.32 -6.20 -13.00
N THR A 111 3.87 -4.95 -12.81
CA THR A 111 2.45 -4.61 -12.84
C THR A 111 1.84 -4.88 -14.21
N THR A 112 2.56 -4.49 -15.27
CA THR A 112 2.16 -4.70 -16.67
C THR A 112 2.07 -6.18 -17.05
N ALA A 113 2.89 -7.04 -16.44
CA ALA A 113 2.85 -8.47 -16.68
C ALA A 113 1.52 -9.12 -16.26
N GLY A 114 0.68 -8.43 -15.47
CA GLY A 114 -0.69 -8.84 -15.21
C GLY A 114 -0.81 -10.20 -14.52
N LEU A 115 0.18 -10.57 -13.69
CA LEU A 115 0.22 -11.85 -13.02
C LEU A 115 -0.97 -11.99 -12.06
N ASN A 116 -1.63 -13.15 -12.13
CA ASN A 116 -2.66 -13.51 -11.16
C ASN A 116 -2.01 -14.16 -9.95
N PHE A 117 -1.99 -13.43 -8.83
CA PHE A 117 -1.36 -13.87 -7.58
C PHE A 117 -2.23 -14.83 -6.74
N ASP A 118 -3.49 -15.08 -7.09
CA ASP A 118 -4.30 -16.09 -6.39
C ASP A 118 -3.89 -17.50 -6.83
N ALA A 119 -3.05 -18.14 -6.02
CA ALA A 119 -2.52 -19.48 -6.24
C ALA A 119 -3.59 -20.57 -6.42
N ARG A 120 -4.84 -20.34 -6.00
CA ARG A 120 -5.95 -21.30 -6.25
C ARG A 120 -6.40 -21.26 -7.70
N SER A 121 -6.40 -20.06 -8.30
CA SER A 121 -6.77 -19.84 -9.69
C SER A 121 -5.57 -19.87 -10.65
N ASN A 122 -4.37 -19.61 -10.14
CA ASN A 122 -3.10 -19.75 -10.83
C ASN A 122 -2.12 -20.61 -10.01
N PRO A 123 -2.24 -21.94 -10.05
CA PRO A 123 -1.37 -22.83 -9.28
C PRO A 123 0.12 -22.75 -9.63
N GLN A 124 0.45 -22.19 -10.80
CA GLN A 124 1.82 -22.02 -11.29
C GLN A 124 2.47 -20.69 -10.87
N ILE A 125 1.78 -19.84 -10.09
CA ILE A 125 2.29 -18.50 -9.76
C ILE A 125 3.67 -18.53 -9.12
N PHE A 126 3.97 -19.50 -8.26
CA PHE A 126 5.27 -19.58 -7.60
C PHE A 126 6.39 -19.91 -8.59
N ASP A 127 6.15 -20.85 -9.51
CA ASP A 127 7.10 -21.18 -10.58
C ASP A 127 7.29 -20.00 -11.53
N GLN A 128 6.19 -19.28 -11.86
CA GLN A 128 6.24 -18.08 -12.68
C GLN A 128 7.11 -17.00 -12.03
N LEU A 129 6.91 -16.73 -10.73
CA LEU A 129 7.70 -15.73 -10.00
C LEU A 129 9.19 -16.12 -9.93
N LEU A 130 9.50 -17.40 -9.71
CA LEU A 130 10.88 -17.89 -9.69
C LEU A 130 11.55 -17.85 -11.07
N ALA A 131 10.77 -17.92 -12.16
CA ALA A 131 11.26 -17.85 -13.52
C ALA A 131 11.38 -16.40 -14.07
N ILE A 132 10.97 -15.38 -13.31
CA ILE A 132 11.07 -13.99 -13.75
C ILE A 132 12.54 -13.59 -13.93
N ASN A 133 12.84 -12.98 -15.07
CA ASN A 133 14.08 -12.25 -15.30
C ASN A 133 13.83 -10.74 -15.06
N PRO A 134 14.44 -10.12 -14.03
CA PRO A 134 14.26 -8.69 -13.74
C PRO A 134 14.54 -7.77 -14.93
N SER A 135 15.59 -8.04 -15.70
CA SER A 135 15.93 -7.26 -16.90
C SER A 135 14.80 -7.23 -17.92
N LYS A 136 14.05 -8.33 -18.05
CA LYS A 136 12.92 -8.38 -18.98
C LYS A 136 11.75 -7.52 -18.52
N LEU A 137 11.50 -7.47 -17.21
CA LEU A 137 10.48 -6.58 -16.65
C LEU A 137 10.89 -5.11 -16.78
N ILE A 138 12.18 -4.81 -16.59
CA ILE A 138 12.71 -3.46 -16.83
C ILE A 138 12.46 -3.02 -18.27
N GLU A 139 12.78 -3.86 -19.26
CA GLU A 139 12.53 -3.55 -20.69
C GLU A 139 11.06 -3.21 -20.97
N ILE A 140 10.13 -4.00 -20.43
CA ILE A 140 8.69 -3.77 -20.56
C ILE A 140 8.29 -2.45 -19.86
N GLY A 141 8.83 -2.24 -18.67
CA GLY A 141 8.50 -1.12 -17.81
C GLY A 141 8.94 0.23 -18.32
N ILE A 142 10.00 0.33 -19.14
CA ILE A 142 10.47 1.59 -19.72
C ILE A 142 9.35 2.26 -20.53
N ALA A 143 8.79 1.54 -21.50
CA ALA A 143 7.74 2.08 -22.37
C ALA A 143 6.46 2.38 -21.60
N GLU A 144 6.10 1.51 -20.63
CA GLU A 144 4.94 1.73 -19.79
C GLU A 144 5.11 2.97 -18.90
N LEU A 145 6.29 3.18 -18.31
CA LEU A 145 6.52 4.31 -17.42
C LEU A 145 6.42 5.65 -18.16
N GLU A 146 6.92 5.72 -19.40
CA GLU A 146 6.75 6.91 -20.26
C GLU A 146 5.27 7.21 -20.54
N ARG A 147 4.50 6.17 -20.84
CA ARG A 147 3.06 6.27 -21.06
C ARG A 147 2.33 6.73 -19.79
N GLN A 148 2.65 6.14 -18.64
CA GLN A 148 2.09 6.54 -17.34
C GLN A 148 2.40 8.00 -16.99
N ASN A 149 3.63 8.45 -17.25
CA ASN A 149 4.01 9.85 -17.02
C ASN A 149 3.19 10.81 -17.88
N THR A 150 2.90 10.45 -19.13
CA THR A 150 2.03 11.24 -20.01
C THR A 150 0.59 11.30 -19.48
N LEU A 151 0.05 10.16 -19.01
CA LEU A 151 -1.27 10.12 -18.38
C LEU A 151 -1.34 10.95 -17.11
N ILE A 152 -0.31 10.88 -16.26
CA ILE A 152 -0.24 11.66 -15.03
C ILE A 152 -0.20 13.15 -15.35
N ALA A 153 0.65 13.57 -16.30
CA ALA A 153 0.74 14.97 -16.70
C ALA A 153 -0.61 15.52 -17.16
N SER A 154 -1.34 14.78 -18.02
CA SER A 154 -2.68 15.16 -18.45
C SER A 154 -3.70 15.14 -17.31
N ALA A 155 -3.63 14.17 -16.40
CA ALA A 155 -4.56 14.06 -15.28
C ALA A 155 -4.38 15.20 -14.26
N MET A 156 -3.15 15.68 -14.05
CA MET A 156 -2.84 16.75 -13.09
C MET A 156 -3.54 18.08 -13.42
N GLU A 157 -3.87 18.33 -14.68
CA GLU A 157 -4.62 19.54 -15.10
C GLU A 157 -6.03 19.60 -14.49
N ARG A 158 -6.59 18.45 -14.11
CA ARG A 158 -7.91 18.32 -13.49
C ARG A 158 -7.86 18.31 -11.96
N ALA A 159 -6.68 18.42 -11.36
CA ALA A 159 -6.54 18.41 -9.91
C ALA A 159 -7.10 19.70 -9.29
N HIS A 160 -7.79 19.56 -8.16
CA HIS A 160 -8.38 20.67 -7.44
C HIS A 160 -7.84 20.75 -6.03
N VAL A 161 -7.80 21.96 -5.46
CA VAL A 161 -7.45 22.15 -4.05
C VAL A 161 -8.64 21.75 -3.18
N VAL A 162 -8.37 20.96 -2.14
CA VAL A 162 -9.36 20.56 -1.13
C VAL A 162 -8.89 20.90 0.27
N ASN A 163 -9.82 21.10 1.18
CA ASN A 163 -9.59 21.03 2.62
C ASN A 163 -9.64 19.56 3.01
N LEU A 164 -8.49 18.96 3.35
CA LEU A 164 -8.42 17.56 3.77
C LEU A 164 -9.36 17.36 4.96
N GLY A 165 -10.34 16.46 4.87
CA GLY A 165 -11.33 16.22 5.93
C GLY A 165 -12.46 17.24 6.06
N GLY A 166 -12.58 18.22 5.14
CA GLY A 166 -13.57 19.29 5.23
C GLY A 166 -13.50 20.03 6.57
N LYS A 167 -14.67 20.30 7.18
CA LYS A 167 -14.74 20.96 8.50
C LYS A 167 -14.05 20.18 9.63
N LYS A 168 -14.09 18.84 9.57
CA LYS A 168 -13.45 17.98 10.59
C LYS A 168 -11.93 18.14 10.53
N GLY A 169 -11.39 18.15 9.32
CA GLY A 169 -9.96 18.34 9.12
C GLY A 169 -9.49 19.78 9.32
N GLU A 170 -10.34 20.79 9.09
CA GLU A 170 -10.06 22.17 9.49
C GLU A 170 -9.88 22.27 11.01
N ALA A 171 -10.81 21.70 11.79
CA ALA A 171 -10.71 21.65 13.25
C ALA A 171 -9.47 20.87 13.74
N ALA A 172 -9.06 19.84 12.99
CA ALA A 172 -7.88 19.03 13.29
C ALA A 172 -6.56 19.59 12.71
N GLY A 173 -6.60 20.69 11.95
CA GLY A 173 -5.41 21.29 11.34
C GLY A 173 -4.80 20.46 10.21
N TRP A 174 -5.57 19.63 9.50
CA TRP A 174 -5.06 18.80 8.41
C TRP A 174 -4.68 19.59 7.15
N GLY A 175 -5.11 20.84 7.04
CA GLY A 175 -4.67 21.74 5.97
C GLY A 175 -5.25 21.41 4.60
N ARG A 176 -4.64 21.99 3.58
CA ARG A 176 -5.09 21.95 2.18
C ARG A 176 -4.11 21.18 1.33
N ALA A 177 -4.62 20.47 0.33
CA ALA A 177 -3.85 19.63 -0.58
C ALA A 177 -4.52 19.55 -1.94
N LEU A 178 -3.82 19.06 -2.96
CA LEU A 178 -4.46 18.67 -4.21
C LEU A 178 -5.20 17.33 -4.05
N ALA A 179 -6.35 17.24 -4.69
CA ALA A 179 -7.08 16.00 -4.85
C ALA A 179 -7.53 15.81 -6.29
N LEU A 180 -7.66 14.57 -6.70
CA LEU A 180 -8.17 14.21 -8.00
C LEU A 180 -9.08 12.98 -7.91
N PHE A 181 -10.31 13.12 -8.38
CA PHE A 181 -11.18 11.99 -8.66
C PHE A 181 -10.78 11.35 -10.00
N VAL A 182 -10.61 10.03 -10.00
CA VAL A 182 -10.17 9.26 -11.16
C VAL A 182 -11.01 8.01 -11.38
N GLU A 183 -11.08 7.59 -12.62
CA GLU A 183 -11.73 6.35 -13.06
C GLU A 183 -10.80 5.62 -14.06
N GLY A 184 -11.12 4.36 -14.35
CA GLY A 184 -10.42 3.56 -15.33
C GLY A 184 -8.94 3.35 -15.01
N GLU A 185 -8.08 3.56 -16.01
CA GLU A 185 -6.66 3.26 -15.93
C GLU A 185 -5.90 4.09 -14.89
N LEU A 186 -6.34 5.31 -14.60
CA LEU A 186 -5.71 6.17 -13.60
C LEU A 186 -5.80 5.59 -12.17
N VAL A 187 -6.78 4.71 -11.91
CA VAL A 187 -6.89 3.98 -10.64
C VAL A 187 -5.71 3.02 -10.47
N GLN A 188 -5.23 2.42 -11.55
CA GLN A 188 -4.11 1.46 -11.50
C GLN A 188 -2.80 2.16 -11.15
N ILE A 189 -2.64 3.42 -11.57
CA ILE A 189 -1.43 4.24 -11.30
C ILE A 189 -1.63 5.28 -10.19
N ARG A 190 -2.64 5.06 -9.31
CA ARG A 190 -2.97 5.97 -8.20
C ARG A 190 -1.78 6.32 -7.29
N SER A 191 -0.82 5.41 -7.12
CA SER A 191 0.38 5.66 -6.29
C SER A 191 1.29 6.70 -6.93
N GLN A 192 1.61 6.52 -8.21
CA GLN A 192 2.43 7.41 -9.01
C GLN A 192 1.74 8.77 -9.16
N LEU A 193 0.46 8.78 -9.51
CA LEU A 193 -0.36 9.98 -9.60
C LEU A 193 -0.42 10.73 -8.26
N GLY A 194 -0.68 10.02 -7.15
CA GLY A 194 -0.75 10.62 -5.83
C GLY A 194 0.58 11.23 -5.39
N ASN A 195 1.70 10.58 -5.70
CA ASN A 195 3.03 11.13 -5.43
C ASN A 195 3.31 12.39 -6.25
N ALA A 196 2.94 12.40 -7.54
CA ALA A 196 3.06 13.58 -8.40
C ALA A 196 2.19 14.75 -7.90
N LEU A 197 0.95 14.47 -7.49
CA LEU A 197 0.05 15.47 -6.90
C LEU A 197 0.55 15.99 -5.55
N ALA A 198 1.17 15.15 -4.72
CA ALA A 198 1.73 15.57 -3.44
C ALA A 198 2.93 16.52 -3.63
N ALA A 199 3.79 16.21 -4.61
CA ALA A 199 4.86 17.10 -5.03
C ALA A 199 4.32 18.45 -5.53
N GLU A 200 3.31 18.42 -6.40
CA GLU A 200 2.67 19.62 -6.92
C GLU A 200 1.88 20.40 -5.84
N SER A 201 1.37 19.73 -4.82
CA SER A 201 0.79 20.41 -3.66
C SER A 201 1.85 21.22 -2.94
N SER A 202 3.02 20.64 -2.72
CA SER A 202 4.16 21.33 -2.10
C SER A 202 4.65 22.52 -2.93
N THR A 203 4.74 22.41 -4.26
CA THR A 203 5.17 23.53 -5.14
C THR A 203 4.20 24.71 -5.08
N ARG A 204 2.91 24.44 -4.86
CA ARG A 204 1.84 25.45 -4.70
C ARG A 204 1.73 26.01 -3.28
N GLY A 205 2.62 25.65 -2.36
CA GLY A 205 2.55 26.08 -0.96
C GLY A 205 1.39 25.45 -0.16
N LEU A 206 0.83 24.34 -0.66
CA LEU A 206 -0.12 23.52 0.07
C LEU A 206 0.63 22.50 0.94
N ARG A 207 -0.09 21.74 1.77
CA ARG A 207 0.50 20.61 2.51
C ARG A 207 1.13 19.64 1.50
N PRO A 208 2.34 19.09 1.74
CA PRO A 208 3.03 18.16 0.84
C PRO A 208 2.37 16.77 0.82
N MET A 209 1.06 16.74 0.55
CA MET A 209 0.17 15.60 0.56
C MET A 209 -0.83 15.76 -0.58
N ALA A 210 -1.38 14.66 -1.08
CA ALA A 210 -2.48 14.66 -2.04
C ALA A 210 -3.41 13.46 -1.85
N ALA A 211 -4.61 13.58 -2.40
CA ALA A 211 -5.62 12.52 -2.41
C ALA A 211 -5.96 12.09 -3.84
N VAL A 212 -5.79 10.81 -4.14
CA VAL A 212 -6.37 10.19 -5.34
C VAL A 212 -7.63 9.45 -4.93
N VAL A 213 -8.76 9.81 -5.53
CA VAL A 213 -10.09 9.34 -5.12
C VAL A 213 -10.74 8.57 -6.26
N TYR A 214 -11.31 7.41 -5.96
CA TYR A 214 -11.94 6.55 -6.96
C TYR A 214 -13.03 5.69 -6.34
N LYS A 215 -13.98 5.23 -7.13
CA LYS A 215 -15.06 4.34 -6.67
C LYS A 215 -14.49 2.95 -6.33
N GLU A 216 -14.86 2.41 -5.18
CA GLU A 216 -14.52 1.03 -4.79
C GLU A 216 -15.72 0.12 -5.10
N PRO A 217 -15.62 -0.82 -6.05
CA PRO A 217 -16.73 -1.70 -6.40
C PRO A 217 -17.13 -2.63 -5.24
N GLY A 218 -18.44 -2.82 -5.03
CA GLY A 218 -18.96 -4.00 -4.33
C GLY A 218 -19.07 -3.92 -2.80
N ILE A 219 -19.05 -2.72 -2.20
CA ILE A 219 -19.24 -2.58 -0.74
C ILE A 219 -20.73 -2.37 -0.37
N ASP A 220 -21.46 -1.55 -1.15
CA ASP A 220 -22.89 -1.32 -0.98
C ASP A 220 -23.43 -0.76 -2.31
N ALA A 221 -24.49 -1.35 -2.86
CA ALA A 221 -25.07 -0.88 -4.13
C ALA A 221 -25.92 0.39 -3.96
N GLU A 222 -26.34 0.71 -2.73
CA GLU A 222 -27.15 1.90 -2.43
C GLU A 222 -26.29 3.11 -2.02
N LYS A 223 -25.03 2.89 -1.61
CA LYS A 223 -24.11 3.95 -1.21
C LYS A 223 -22.94 4.08 -2.18
N SER A 224 -22.75 5.27 -2.74
CA SER A 224 -21.56 5.62 -3.51
C SER A 224 -20.35 5.74 -2.56
N ILE A 225 -19.65 4.63 -2.35
CA ILE A 225 -18.44 4.56 -1.54
C ILE A 225 -17.21 4.85 -2.40
N LEU A 226 -16.44 5.84 -1.96
CA LEU A 226 -15.17 6.23 -2.53
C LEU A 226 -14.03 5.68 -1.69
N LYS A 227 -12.96 5.25 -2.36
CA LYS A 227 -11.67 5.03 -1.74
C LYS A 227 -10.82 6.27 -1.91
N VAL A 228 -10.33 6.78 -0.80
CA VAL A 228 -9.39 7.91 -0.75
C VAL A 228 -8.00 7.35 -0.49
N SER A 229 -7.13 7.45 -1.49
CA SER A 229 -5.72 7.05 -1.39
C SER A 229 -4.85 8.30 -1.17
N LEU A 230 -4.33 8.44 0.04
CA LEU A 230 -3.44 9.54 0.41
C LEU A 230 -1.99 9.21 0.08
N ARG A 231 -1.27 10.18 -0.47
CA ARG A 231 0.19 10.15 -0.64
C ARG A 231 0.78 11.43 -0.07
N SER A 232 1.93 11.35 0.57
CA SER A 232 2.69 12.51 1.00
C SER A 232 4.16 12.39 0.66
N ILE A 233 4.86 13.51 0.69
CA ILE A 233 6.32 13.56 0.53
C ILE A 233 6.98 14.07 1.81
N GLY A 234 8.14 13.48 2.13
CA GLY A 234 8.94 13.84 3.30
C GLY A 234 8.59 13.04 4.56
N GLU A 235 9.59 12.85 5.42
CA GLU A 235 9.51 11.95 6.58
C GLU A 235 8.55 12.42 7.68
N LYS A 236 8.22 13.71 7.71
CA LYS A 236 7.37 14.33 8.75
C LYS A 236 5.89 14.41 8.35
N GLU A 237 5.55 14.03 7.12
CA GLU A 237 4.20 14.20 6.59
C GLU A 237 3.39 12.91 6.68
N ASP A 238 2.76 12.70 7.82
CA ASP A 238 2.07 11.44 8.13
C ASP A 238 0.60 11.44 7.67
N THR A 239 0.32 10.61 6.67
CA THR A 239 -1.02 10.37 6.13
C THR A 239 -1.90 9.53 7.07
N THR A 240 -1.31 8.72 7.96
CA THR A 240 -2.06 7.81 8.84
C THR A 240 -2.94 8.55 9.85
N LEU A 241 -2.55 9.77 10.23
CA LEU A 241 -3.34 10.64 11.10
C LEU A 241 -4.73 10.97 10.54
N ILE A 242 -4.87 10.99 9.21
CA ILE A 242 -6.14 11.24 8.53
C ILE A 242 -6.86 9.91 8.30
N SER A 243 -6.17 8.91 7.75
CA SER A 243 -6.83 7.65 7.40
C SER A 243 -7.36 6.90 8.62
N GLN A 244 -6.64 6.89 9.75
CA GLN A 244 -7.11 6.28 11.01
C GLN A 244 -8.40 6.93 11.54
N PHE A 245 -8.56 8.25 11.38
CA PHE A 245 -9.80 8.95 11.76
C PHE A 245 -11.03 8.39 11.03
N TYR A 246 -10.86 7.99 9.77
CA TYR A 246 -11.90 7.37 8.94
C TYR A 246 -11.88 5.83 9.01
N GLY A 247 -11.17 5.24 9.98
CA GLY A 247 -11.10 3.78 10.16
C GLY A 247 -10.23 3.05 9.13
N GLY A 248 -9.43 3.77 8.36
CA GLY A 248 -8.42 3.22 7.45
C GLY A 248 -7.03 3.10 8.08
N GLY A 249 -6.01 3.00 7.24
CA GLY A 249 -4.62 2.84 7.68
C GLY A 249 -3.62 2.69 6.53
N GLY A 250 -2.37 2.38 6.88
CA GLY A 250 -1.26 2.20 5.95
C GLY A 250 0.10 2.53 6.56
N HIS A 251 0.97 3.11 5.73
CA HIS A 251 2.29 3.64 6.08
C HIS A 251 2.24 5.16 6.25
N CYS A 252 3.32 5.73 6.81
CA CYS A 252 3.45 7.17 7.02
C CYS A 252 3.12 7.97 5.75
N ASN A 253 3.78 7.66 4.63
CA ASN A 253 3.61 8.40 3.38
C ASN A 253 2.55 7.86 2.42
N ALA A 254 1.89 6.76 2.77
CA ALA A 254 0.89 6.12 1.92
C ALA A 254 -0.15 5.40 2.78
N SER A 255 -1.37 5.94 2.83
CA SER A 255 -2.48 5.30 3.52
C SER A 255 -3.78 5.50 2.76
N ALA A 256 -4.81 4.74 3.14
CA ALA A 256 -6.11 4.83 2.49
C ALA A 256 -7.24 4.55 3.46
N PHE A 257 -8.43 5.02 3.11
CA PHE A 257 -9.68 4.79 3.83
C PHE A 257 -10.87 4.87 2.87
N LEU A 258 -12.04 4.46 3.34
CA LEU A 258 -13.30 4.53 2.60
C LEU A 258 -14.13 5.71 3.10
N LEU A 259 -14.84 6.36 2.19
CA LEU A 259 -15.62 7.57 2.45
C LEU A 259 -16.90 7.57 1.60
N GLU A 260 -18.01 8.09 2.13
CA GLU A 260 -19.19 8.36 1.30
C GLU A 260 -18.90 9.56 0.36
N GLU A 261 -19.43 9.52 -0.86
CA GLU A 261 -19.22 10.58 -1.86
C GLU A 261 -19.65 11.97 -1.33
N THR A 262 -20.77 12.05 -0.61
CA THR A 262 -21.27 13.29 0.00
C THR A 262 -20.28 13.91 1.01
N GLU A 263 -19.58 13.07 1.77
CA GLU A 263 -18.55 13.53 2.70
C GLU A 263 -17.29 13.99 1.94
N PHE A 264 -16.92 13.34 0.83
CA PHE A 264 -15.82 13.83 -0.01
C PHE A 264 -16.14 15.18 -0.68
N GLU A 265 -17.38 15.38 -1.14
CA GLU A 265 -17.82 16.67 -1.69
C GLU A 265 -17.66 17.82 -0.69
N SER A 266 -17.81 17.54 0.62
CA SER A 266 -17.59 18.52 1.68
C SER A 266 -16.14 18.99 1.83
N TRP A 267 -15.18 18.31 1.20
CA TRP A 267 -13.77 18.68 1.22
C TRP A 267 -13.44 19.76 0.19
N LYS A 268 -14.26 19.88 -0.87
CA LYS A 268 -14.02 20.85 -1.93
C LYS A 268 -14.20 22.27 -1.38
N THR A 269 -13.22 23.13 -1.62
CA THR A 269 -13.35 24.55 -1.29
C THR A 269 -14.34 25.18 -2.25
N THR A 270 -15.41 25.79 -1.74
CA THR A 270 -16.23 26.74 -2.50
C THR A 270 -15.42 27.94 -2.97
#